data_AF-A0A925KAJ6-F1
#
_entry.id   AF-A0A925KAJ6-F1
#
_cell.length_a   1.000
_cell.length_b   1.000
_cell.length_c   1.000
_cell.angle_alpha   90.00
_cell.angle_beta   90.00
_cell.angle_gamma   90.00
#
_symmetry.space_group_name_H-M   'P 1'
#
loop_
_entity.id
_entity.type
_entity.pdbx_description
1 polymer ?
#
loop_
_entity_poly.entity_id
_entity_poly.type
_entity_poly.pdbx_seq_one_letter_code
_entity_poly.pdbx_strand_id
1 'polypeptide(L)' 'MKKTVINPWTWQENLSYVQAVEVKNVKGTLYVSGQAAVHADGTSSNADMRTQLKLAIQNLETVISQADY' A
#
# COMPACT_ATOMS: atom_id res chain seq x y z
N MET A 1 3.81 -4.72 -18.78
CA MET A 1 4.04 -3.55 -17.91
C MET A 1 5.34 -2.87 -18.38
N LYS A 2 5.42 -1.54 -18.56
CA LYS A 2 6.63 -0.76 -18.93
C LYS A 2 6.74 0.42 -17.99
N LYS A 3 7.62 0.32 -16.99
CA LYS A 3 7.73 1.32 -15.93
C LYS A 3 8.81 2.38 -16.22
N THR A 4 8.53 3.68 -16.16
CA THR A 4 9.51 4.78 -16.37
C THR A 4 9.45 5.80 -15.24
N VAL A 5 10.50 5.92 -14.42
CA VAL A 5 10.57 7.00 -13.42
C VAL A 5 10.86 8.32 -14.11
N ILE A 6 10.13 9.37 -13.75
CA ILE A 6 10.29 10.72 -14.33
C ILE A 6 10.47 11.68 -13.16
N ASN A 7 11.66 12.29 -13.06
CA ASN A 7 12.02 13.24 -12.02
C ASN A 7 12.56 14.53 -12.67
N PRO A 8 11.75 15.61 -12.77
CA PRO A 8 12.20 16.87 -13.37
C PRO A 8 13.19 17.67 -12.52
N TRP A 9 13.23 17.37 -11.22
CA TRP A 9 14.05 18.07 -10.22
C TRP A 9 14.77 17.06 -9.34
N THR A 10 15.56 17.55 -8.40
CA THR A 10 16.35 16.73 -7.47
C THR A 10 15.93 16.86 -6.00
N TRP A 11 15.08 17.83 -5.64
CA TRP A 11 14.76 18.09 -4.23
C TRP A 11 13.96 16.97 -3.55
N GLN A 12 13.17 16.21 -4.31
CA GLN A 12 12.40 15.08 -3.80
C GLN A 12 13.26 13.90 -3.38
N GLU A 13 14.52 13.88 -3.80
CA GLU A 13 15.51 12.93 -3.31
C GLU A 13 15.56 12.96 -1.77
N ASN A 14 15.27 14.11 -1.14
CA ASN A 14 15.21 14.26 0.32
C ASN A 14 13.85 13.92 0.95
N LEU A 15 12.80 13.69 0.16
CA LEU A 15 11.42 13.49 0.64
C LEU A 15 10.89 12.07 0.37
N SER A 16 11.77 11.17 -0.07
CA SER A 16 11.49 9.74 -0.24
C SER A 16 10.29 9.43 -1.15
N TYR A 17 10.14 10.21 -2.22
CA TYR A 17 9.20 9.89 -3.29
C TYR A 17 9.78 10.27 -4.65
N VAL A 18 9.38 9.52 -5.68
CA VAL A 18 9.70 9.86 -7.06
C VAL A 18 8.59 10.74 -7.61
N GLN A 19 8.94 11.72 -8.45
CA GLN A 19 7.97 12.66 -9.02
C GLN A 19 6.98 11.94 -9.93
N ALA A 20 7.43 10.91 -10.64
CA ALA A 20 6.54 10.07 -11.44
C ALA A 20 7.10 8.67 -11.69
N VAL A 21 6.17 7.76 -11.97
CA VAL A 21 6.39 6.40 -12.43
C VAL A 21 5.39 6.13 -13.56
N GLU A 22 5.81 6.26 -14.81
CA GLU A 22 5.08 5.73 -15.96
C GLU A 22 4.97 4.22 -15.81
N VAL A 23 3.88 3.60 -16.24
CA VAL A 23 3.72 2.14 -16.31
C VAL A 23 2.84 1.80 -17.53
N LYS A 24 3.36 1.26 -18.65
CA LYS A 24 2.58 0.89 -19.86
C LYS A 24 2.30 -0.60 -19.94
N ASN A 25 1.39 -1.09 -20.80
CA ASN A 25 1.15 -2.53 -20.99
C ASN A 25 0.83 -3.30 -19.68
N VAL A 26 0.19 -2.67 -18.69
CA VAL A 26 -0.34 -3.37 -17.50
C VAL A 26 -1.60 -4.13 -17.91
N LYS A 27 -1.73 -5.38 -17.49
CA LYS A 27 -3.00 -6.14 -17.57
C LYS A 27 -3.81 -6.01 -16.28
N GLY A 28 -3.15 -5.58 -15.21
CA GLY A 28 -3.69 -5.20 -13.93
C GLY A 28 -2.52 -5.00 -12.96
N THR A 29 -2.68 -4.07 -12.02
CA THR A 29 -1.84 -3.98 -10.83
C THR A 29 -2.66 -3.35 -9.71
N LEU A 30 -2.74 -3.97 -8.53
CA LEU A 30 -3.27 -3.34 -7.33
C LEU A 30 -2.11 -2.92 -6.42
N TYR A 31 -1.98 -1.63 -6.16
CA TYR A 31 -1.06 -1.10 -5.16
C TYR A 31 -1.80 -0.91 -3.84
N VAL A 32 -1.51 -1.76 -2.87
CA VAL A 32 -2.14 -1.72 -1.54
C VAL A 32 -1.20 -1.03 -0.56
N SER A 33 -1.70 -0.02 0.15
CA SER A 33 -1.00 0.59 1.28
C SER A 33 -0.72 -0.44 2.37
N GLY A 34 0.33 -0.25 3.16
CA GLY A 34 0.62 -1.10 4.31
C GLY A 34 -0.59 -1.16 5.25
N GLN A 35 -1.17 -2.35 5.41
CA GLN A 35 -2.24 -2.57 6.36
C GLN A 35 -1.65 -2.87 7.74
N ALA A 36 -2.19 -2.19 8.75
CA ALA A 36 -1.78 -2.35 10.13
C ALA A 36 -2.90 -2.99 10.95
N ALA A 37 -2.59 -3.35 12.20
CA ALA A 37 -3.56 -3.86 13.16
C ALA A 37 -4.46 -2.73 13.69
N VAL A 38 -5.27 -2.15 12.81
CA VAL A 38 -6.18 -1.06 13.08
C VAL A 38 -7.60 -1.60 12.90
N HIS A 39 -8.43 -1.42 13.91
CA HIS A 39 -9.83 -1.83 13.85
C HIS A 39 -10.60 -1.00 12.82
N ALA A 40 -11.79 -1.47 12.43
CA ALA A 40 -12.63 -0.77 11.45
C ALA A 40 -13.02 0.65 11.89
N ASP A 41 -12.99 0.93 13.20
CA ASP A 41 -13.24 2.26 13.77
C ASP A 41 -12.00 3.18 13.78
N GLY A 42 -10.85 2.71 13.27
CA GLY A 42 -9.59 3.45 13.23
C GLY A 42 -8.72 3.31 14.48
N THR A 43 -9.17 2.58 15.50
CA THR A 43 -8.40 2.37 16.72
C THR A 43 -7.27 1.37 16.48
N SER A 44 -6.03 1.73 16.82
CA SER A 44 -4.92 0.78 16.83
C SER A 44 -5.16 -0.29 17.89
N SER A 45 -5.08 -1.56 17.50
CA SER A 45 -5.17 -2.68 18.44
C SER A 45 -4.04 -2.60 19.47
N ASN A 46 -4.38 -2.80 20.74
CA ASN A 46 -3.44 -2.95 21.85
C ASN A 46 -3.26 -4.42 22.29
N ALA A 47 -3.85 -5.37 21.54
CA ALA A 47 -3.76 -6.80 21.83
C ALA A 47 -2.36 -7.38 21.59
N ASP A 48 -2.19 -8.66 21.90
CA ASP A 48 -0.94 -9.37 21.64
C ASP A 48 -0.60 -9.42 20.13
N MET A 49 0.68 -9.67 19.83
CA MET A 49 1.19 -9.66 18.45
C MET A 49 0.51 -10.69 17.53
N ARG A 50 0.12 -11.87 18.05
CA ARG A 50 -0.58 -12.88 17.25
C ARG A 50 -1.95 -12.36 16.84
N THR A 51 -2.62 -11.64 17.73
CA THR A 51 -3.92 -11.00 17.45
C THR A 51 -3.76 -9.83 16.47
N GLN A 52 -2.77 -8.97 16.67
CA GLN A 52 -2.48 -7.84 15.77
C GLN A 52 -2.14 -8.29 14.34
N LEU A 53 -1.34 -9.34 14.21
CA LEU A 53 -0.98 -9.90 12.90
C LEU A 53 -2.22 -10.37 12.13
N LYS A 54 -3.12 -11.10 12.81
CA LYS A 54 -4.36 -11.56 12.20
C LYS A 54 -5.21 -10.39 11.73
N LEU A 55 -5.33 -9.34 12.55
CA LEU A 55 -6.09 -8.14 12.18
C LEU A 55 -5.49 -7.42 10.97
N ALA A 56 -4.17 -7.23 10.92
CA ALA A 56 -3.51 -6.62 9.77
C ALA A 56 -3.71 -7.43 8.47
N ILE A 57 -3.66 -8.77 8.55
CA ILE A 57 -3.94 -9.66 7.42
C ILE A 57 -5.41 -9.57 7.01
N GLN A 58 -6.34 -9.57 7.96
CA GLN A 58 -7.77 -9.41 7.67
C GLN A 58 -8.06 -8.07 6.98
N ASN A 59 -7.39 -7.00 7.41
CA ASN A 59 -7.47 -5.70 6.75
C ASN A 59 -6.94 -5.77 5.30
N LEU A 60 -5.83 -6.46 5.07
CA LEU A 60 -5.30 -6.69 3.73
C LEU A 60 -6.24 -7.52 2.86
N GLU A 61 -6.77 -8.64 3.37
CA GLU A 61 -7.73 -9.49 2.67
C GLU A 61 -9.00 -8.72 2.33
N THR A 62 -9.46 -7.87 3.24
CA THR A 62 -10.60 -6.99 3.01
C THR A 62 -10.31 -6.04 1.85
N VAL A 63 -9.14 -5.39 1.83
CA VAL A 63 -8.75 -4.47 0.74
C VAL A 63 -8.63 -5.19 -0.60
N ILE A 64 -8.00 -6.36 -0.63
CA ILE A 64 -7.82 -7.15 -1.87
C ILE A 64 -9.18 -7.65 -2.38
N SER A 65 -10.01 -8.22 -1.50
CA SER A 65 -11.31 -8.78 -1.88
C SER A 65 -12.25 -7.70 -2.38
N GLN A 66 -12.30 -6.53 -1.72
CA GLN A 66 -13.08 -5.40 -2.20
C GLN A 66 -12.54 -4.78 -3.49
N ALA A 67 -11.26 -5.00 -3.81
CA ALA A 67 -10.67 -4.56 -5.07
C ALA A 67 -10.85 -5.57 -6.21
N ASP A 68 -11.60 -6.67 -5.98
CA ASP A 68 -11.83 -7.76 -6.93
C ASP A 68 -10.51 -8.30 -7.55
N TYR A 69 -9.48 -8.44 -6.70
CA TYR A 69 -8.09 -8.70 -7.12
C TYR A 69 -7.52 -10.03 -6.63
#